data_AF-A0A7S1K9B4-F1
#
_entry.id   AF-A0A7S1K9B4-F1
#
_cell.length_a   1.000
_cell.length_b   1.000
_cell.length_c   1.000
_cell.angle_alpha   90.00
_cell.angle_beta   90.00
_cell.angle_gamma   90.00
#
_symmetry.space_group_name_H-M   'P 1'
#
loop_
_entity.id
_entity.type
_entity.pdbx_description
1 polymer ?
#
loop_
_entity_poly.entity_id
_entity_poly.type
_entity_poly.pdbx_seq_one_letter_code
_entity_poly.pdbx_strand_id
1 'polypeptide(L)'
;MLIIRLSTLALLSCMHSRASASSAMSTAAADPAAIVQAGSARFTVLTDDVIRMEDGRWTDEPTFAFINRKLDVPRYHVERNGSTVTITTKALKLEYDQGTKTAFSPSNLRVTMGDVVWTPKPEGVGDANKGNLLGTVRTLDGVDGWLDLDCANQDRYDLHCTYGLLSTQGYTVVDDTNRPRFTAPPEHMQAMGIGWYERPQVDEASDEECAAVKVEERRGCGEDSIVPLDCLGRGCCYDEDPESGPSCWYVPTRSHATRDWYFIGHGSPDGIDYKGTLKAMSKMMGKIPLLPRYAYGGGDSRY
;
A
#
# COMPACT_ATOMS: atom_id res chain seq x y z
N MET A 1 -66.94 -4.65 -57.81
CA MET A 1 -65.54 -4.52 -58.27
C MET A 1 -64.88 -3.40 -57.48
N LEU A 2 -64.32 -3.73 -56.31
CA LEU A 2 -63.22 -3.00 -55.65
C LEU A 2 -62.76 -3.87 -54.47
N ILE A 3 -61.60 -4.50 -54.61
CA ILE A 3 -60.97 -5.34 -53.57
C ILE A 3 -60.09 -4.42 -52.74
N ILE A 4 -60.48 -4.14 -51.49
CA ILE A 4 -59.62 -3.46 -50.51
C ILE A 4 -58.92 -4.55 -49.69
N ARG A 5 -57.61 -4.72 -49.91
CA ARG A 5 -56.77 -5.57 -49.05
C ARG A 5 -56.40 -4.78 -47.79
N LEU A 6 -56.82 -5.26 -46.62
CA LEU A 6 -56.30 -4.82 -45.33
C LEU A 6 -54.91 -5.42 -45.12
N SER A 7 -53.90 -4.57 -45.03
CA SER A 7 -52.54 -4.96 -44.62
C SER A 7 -52.47 -4.93 -43.09
N THR A 8 -52.38 -6.10 -42.46
CA THR A 8 -52.05 -6.26 -41.04
C THR A 8 -50.61 -5.83 -40.77
N LEU A 9 -50.44 -4.77 -39.99
CA LEU A 9 -49.15 -4.30 -39.49
C LEU A 9 -48.74 -5.15 -38.29
N ALA A 10 -47.72 -6.00 -38.44
CA ALA A 10 -47.14 -6.77 -37.34
C ALA A 10 -46.27 -5.84 -36.47
N LEU A 11 -46.68 -5.59 -35.23
CA LEU A 11 -45.87 -4.92 -34.21
C LEU A 11 -44.79 -5.89 -33.72
N LEU A 12 -43.58 -5.72 -34.24
CA LEU A 12 -42.38 -6.40 -33.76
C LEU A 12 -41.98 -5.79 -32.41
N SER A 13 -42.32 -6.47 -31.31
CA SER A 13 -41.86 -6.10 -29.97
C SER A 13 -40.38 -6.43 -29.85
N CYS A 14 -39.51 -5.42 -30.02
CA CYS A 14 -38.10 -5.53 -29.66
C CYS A 14 -37.98 -5.65 -28.14
N MET A 15 -37.92 -6.89 -27.64
CA MET A 15 -37.44 -7.18 -26.30
C MET A 15 -35.98 -6.75 -26.23
N HIS A 16 -35.74 -5.57 -25.67
CA HIS A 16 -34.39 -5.11 -25.35
C HIS A 16 -33.90 -5.94 -24.16
N SER A 17 -33.18 -7.02 -24.44
CA SER A 17 -32.32 -7.66 -23.45
C SER A 17 -31.35 -6.59 -22.94
N ARG A 18 -31.60 -6.09 -21.73
CA ARG A 18 -30.59 -5.34 -20.99
C ARG A 18 -29.44 -6.30 -20.77
N ALA A 19 -28.39 -6.18 -21.58
CA ALA A 19 -27.10 -6.73 -21.22
C ALA A 19 -26.72 -6.07 -19.89
N SER A 20 -26.82 -6.82 -18.80
CA SER A 20 -26.19 -6.42 -17.54
C SER A 20 -24.73 -6.18 -17.87
N ALA A 21 -24.29 -4.93 -17.77
CA ALA A 21 -22.87 -4.62 -17.72
C ALA A 21 -22.29 -5.51 -16.62
N SER A 22 -21.48 -6.50 -17.02
CA SER A 22 -20.71 -7.29 -16.08
C SER A 22 -19.96 -6.29 -15.23
N SER A 23 -20.27 -6.23 -13.93
CA SER A 23 -19.38 -5.60 -12.96
C SER A 23 -18.01 -6.18 -13.27
N ALA A 24 -17.04 -5.37 -13.71
CA ALA A 24 -15.66 -5.80 -13.72
C ALA A 24 -15.41 -6.37 -12.33
N MET A 25 -15.10 -7.67 -12.25
CA MET A 25 -14.86 -8.33 -10.97
C MET A 25 -13.75 -7.52 -10.30
N SER A 26 -14.11 -6.75 -9.26
CA SER A 26 -13.18 -5.85 -8.61
C SER A 26 -12.02 -6.70 -8.10
N THR A 27 -10.85 -6.50 -8.68
CA THR A 27 -9.60 -7.14 -8.24
C THR A 27 -9.04 -6.45 -7.01
N ALA A 28 -9.66 -5.37 -6.53
CA ALA A 28 -9.18 -4.54 -5.43
C ALA A 28 -9.25 -5.26 -4.07
N ALA A 29 -10.35 -5.98 -3.82
CA ALA A 29 -10.51 -6.78 -2.60
C ALA A 29 -9.77 -8.11 -2.75
N ALA A 30 -9.07 -8.54 -1.70
CA ALA A 30 -8.35 -9.80 -1.72
C ALA A 30 -9.29 -11.02 -1.77
N ASP A 31 -8.75 -12.17 -2.19
CA ASP A 31 -9.48 -13.42 -2.03
C ASP A 31 -9.68 -13.72 -0.52
N PRO A 32 -10.90 -13.98 -0.03
CA PRO A 32 -11.13 -14.26 1.39
C PRO A 32 -10.29 -15.42 1.93
N ALA A 33 -9.95 -16.40 1.10
CA ALA A 33 -9.12 -17.53 1.49
C ALA A 33 -7.62 -17.19 1.60
N ALA A 34 -7.21 -15.98 1.24
CA ALA A 34 -5.86 -15.45 1.50
C ALA A 34 -5.79 -14.59 2.77
N ILE A 35 -6.92 -14.34 3.44
CA ILE A 35 -7.02 -13.41 4.57
C ILE A 35 -6.92 -14.18 5.90
N VAL A 36 -6.06 -13.67 6.79
CA VAL A 36 -5.91 -14.13 8.17
C VAL A 36 -6.15 -12.96 9.12
N GLN A 37 -7.25 -13.02 9.88
CA GLN A 37 -7.54 -12.05 10.93
C GLN A 37 -6.94 -12.50 12.27
N ALA A 38 -6.33 -11.57 13.00
CA ALA A 38 -5.70 -11.80 14.29
C ALA A 38 -5.85 -10.55 15.17
N GLY A 39 -6.74 -10.58 16.16
CA GLY A 39 -6.98 -9.41 17.02
C GLY A 39 -7.45 -8.20 16.21
N SER A 40 -6.72 -7.09 16.32
CA SER A 40 -6.95 -5.86 15.53
C SER A 40 -6.24 -5.84 14.17
N ALA A 41 -5.54 -6.92 13.82
CA ALA A 41 -4.76 -7.02 12.58
C ALA A 41 -5.44 -7.91 11.54
N ARG A 42 -5.22 -7.56 10.26
CA ARG A 42 -5.56 -8.35 9.08
C ARG A 42 -4.31 -8.56 8.25
N PHE A 43 -4.00 -9.82 7.99
CA PHE A 43 -2.92 -10.22 7.09
C PHE A 43 -3.53 -10.78 5.81
N THR A 44 -3.00 -10.37 4.65
CA THR A 44 -3.38 -10.95 3.36
C THR A 44 -2.15 -11.55 2.71
N VAL A 45 -2.17 -12.87 2.49
CA VAL A 45 -1.08 -13.61 1.84
C VAL A 45 -1.25 -13.52 0.32
N LEU A 46 -0.54 -12.57 -0.30
CA LEU A 46 -0.73 -12.24 -1.72
C LEU A 46 0.10 -13.15 -2.64
N THR A 47 1.31 -13.51 -2.21
CA THR A 47 2.20 -14.49 -2.86
C THR A 47 2.97 -15.24 -1.79
N ASP A 48 3.86 -16.18 -2.17
CA ASP A 48 4.74 -16.85 -1.23
C ASP A 48 5.66 -15.85 -0.48
N ASP A 49 5.95 -14.72 -1.08
CA ASP A 49 6.94 -13.74 -0.64
C ASP A 49 6.36 -12.34 -0.35
N VAL A 50 5.05 -12.12 -0.52
CA VAL A 50 4.39 -10.85 -0.21
C VAL A 50 3.20 -11.04 0.72
N ILE A 51 3.25 -10.35 1.86
CA ILE A 51 2.14 -10.26 2.81
C ILE A 51 1.78 -8.79 3.01
N ARG A 52 0.50 -8.46 2.77
CA ARG A 52 -0.10 -7.19 3.23
C ARG A 52 -0.45 -7.33 4.71
N MET A 53 -0.10 -6.34 5.50
CA MET A 53 -0.24 -6.29 6.95
C MET A 53 -1.00 -5.01 7.29
N GLU A 54 -2.20 -5.17 7.83
CA GLU A 54 -3.07 -4.06 8.20
C GLU A 54 -3.40 -4.11 9.70
N ASP A 55 -3.31 -2.98 10.40
CA ASP A 55 -3.86 -2.81 11.75
C ASP A 55 -4.74 -1.55 11.84
N GLY A 56 -5.74 -1.61 12.74
CA GLY A 56 -6.74 -0.56 12.88
C GLY A 56 -7.94 -0.75 11.94
N ARG A 57 -8.32 0.30 11.21
CA ARG A 57 -9.39 0.26 10.21
C ARG A 57 -8.84 -0.31 8.90
N TRP A 58 -9.51 -1.31 8.35
CA TRP A 58 -9.10 -1.95 7.11
C TRP A 58 -9.85 -1.36 5.92
N THR A 59 -9.21 -1.39 4.74
CA THR A 59 -9.75 -0.85 3.50
C THR A 59 -9.46 -1.81 2.35
N ASP A 60 -10.47 -2.03 1.51
CA ASP A 60 -10.36 -2.91 0.34
C ASP A 60 -10.32 -2.11 -0.97
N GLU A 61 -10.54 -0.80 -0.88
CA GLU A 61 -10.39 0.13 -2.00
C GLU A 61 -8.95 0.09 -2.54
N PRO A 62 -8.77 0.12 -3.87
CA PRO A 62 -7.44 0.11 -4.46
C PRO A 62 -6.76 1.46 -4.25
N THR A 63 -5.47 1.43 -3.98
CA THR A 63 -4.61 2.62 -3.87
C THR A 63 -3.91 2.87 -5.18
N PHE A 64 -3.21 4.00 -5.31
CA PHE A 64 -2.46 4.32 -6.52
C PHE A 64 -1.31 3.32 -6.76
N ALA A 65 -0.72 2.77 -5.70
CA ALA A 65 0.37 1.80 -5.80
C ALA A 65 -0.16 0.36 -5.91
N PHE A 66 -1.19 -0.02 -5.15
CA PHE A 66 -1.69 -1.39 -5.07
C PHE A 66 -3.15 -1.47 -5.53
N ILE A 67 -3.31 -1.81 -6.80
CA ILE A 67 -4.61 -1.80 -7.49
C ILE A 67 -5.29 -3.18 -7.41
N ASN A 68 -4.50 -4.25 -7.41
CA ASN A 68 -4.99 -5.62 -7.46
C ASN A 68 -4.53 -6.41 -6.23
N ARG A 69 -5.48 -6.99 -5.50
CA ARG A 69 -5.23 -7.88 -4.34
C ARG A 69 -5.93 -9.23 -4.47
N LYS A 70 -6.85 -9.38 -5.43
CA LYS A 70 -7.46 -10.67 -5.78
C LYS A 70 -6.52 -11.51 -6.65
N LEU A 71 -5.56 -12.17 -6.02
CA LEU A 71 -4.58 -13.06 -6.67
C LEU A 71 -4.91 -14.54 -6.42
N ASP A 72 -4.24 -15.44 -7.13
CA ASP A 72 -4.28 -16.86 -6.81
C ASP A 72 -3.73 -17.07 -5.39
N VAL A 73 -4.51 -17.76 -4.54
CA VAL A 73 -4.15 -17.98 -3.14
C VAL A 73 -2.95 -18.93 -3.06
N PRO A 74 -1.79 -18.50 -2.53
CA PRO A 74 -0.64 -19.37 -2.36
C PRO A 74 -0.91 -20.44 -1.29
N ARG A 75 -0.08 -21.48 -1.24
CA ARG A 75 -0.16 -22.45 -0.13
C ARG A 75 0.50 -21.83 1.10
N TYR A 76 -0.25 -21.72 2.18
CA TYR A 76 0.27 -21.26 3.47
C TYR A 76 -0.40 -22.03 4.62
N HIS A 77 0.25 -22.00 5.78
CA HIS A 77 -0.25 -22.61 7.01
C HIS A 77 -0.45 -21.53 8.07
N VAL A 78 -1.48 -21.67 8.89
CA VAL A 78 -1.75 -20.78 10.01
C VAL A 78 -1.78 -21.59 11.31
N GLU A 79 -0.91 -21.22 12.24
CA GLU A 79 -0.90 -21.77 13.59
C GLU A 79 -1.38 -20.71 14.58
N ARG A 80 -2.17 -21.13 15.56
CA ARG A 80 -2.63 -20.28 16.66
C ARG A 80 -2.26 -20.96 17.97
N ASN A 81 -1.32 -20.38 18.71
CA ASN A 81 -0.85 -20.90 19.98
C ASN A 81 -0.92 -19.80 21.05
N GLY A 82 -1.88 -19.91 21.96
CA GLY A 82 -2.17 -18.84 22.92
C GLY A 82 -2.57 -17.55 22.21
N SER A 83 -1.80 -16.49 22.42
CA SER A 83 -1.99 -15.21 21.74
C SER A 83 -1.18 -15.08 20.44
N THR A 84 -0.26 -16.00 20.16
CA THR A 84 0.56 -15.93 18.94
C THR A 84 -0.17 -16.54 17.75
N VAL A 85 -0.22 -15.78 16.66
CA VAL A 85 -0.63 -16.24 15.33
C VAL A 85 0.61 -16.31 14.45
N THR A 86 0.84 -17.46 13.84
CA THR A 86 1.97 -17.70 12.93
C THR A 86 1.43 -18.02 11.54
N ILE A 87 1.88 -17.29 10.52
CA ILE A 87 1.58 -17.53 9.11
C ILE A 87 2.87 -17.98 8.43
N THR A 88 2.85 -19.16 7.83
CA THR A 88 4.03 -19.72 7.14
C THR A 88 3.70 -19.98 5.68
N THR A 89 4.46 -19.37 4.78
CA THR A 89 4.43 -19.61 3.33
C THR A 89 5.66 -20.44 2.92
N LYS A 90 5.85 -20.65 1.61
CA LYS A 90 7.10 -21.24 1.10
C LYS A 90 8.33 -20.37 1.39
N ALA A 91 8.20 -19.03 1.38
CA ALA A 91 9.35 -18.13 1.44
C ALA A 91 9.55 -17.47 2.81
N LEU A 92 8.49 -17.25 3.59
CA LEU A 92 8.56 -16.49 4.84
C LEU A 92 7.65 -17.01 5.94
N LYS A 93 7.96 -16.62 7.16
CA LYS A 93 7.20 -16.85 8.38
C LYS A 93 6.87 -15.50 9.02
N LEU A 94 5.60 -15.21 9.25
CA LEU A 94 5.12 -14.05 10.00
C LEU A 94 4.61 -14.53 11.36
N GLU A 95 5.01 -13.85 12.43
CA GLU A 95 4.57 -14.09 13.80
C GLU A 95 3.96 -12.80 14.37
N TYR A 96 2.75 -12.89 14.89
CA TYR A 96 2.03 -11.76 15.49
C TYR A 96 1.38 -12.13 16.83
N ASP A 97 1.56 -11.29 17.85
CA ASP A 97 0.85 -11.42 19.13
C ASP A 97 -0.52 -10.72 19.07
N GLN A 98 -1.59 -11.49 18.87
CA GLN A 98 -2.96 -10.99 18.79
C GLN A 98 -3.53 -10.54 20.15
N GLY A 99 -2.82 -10.79 21.25
CA GLY A 99 -3.18 -10.32 22.59
C GLY A 99 -2.88 -8.84 22.81
N THR A 100 -2.02 -8.24 21.97
CA THR A 100 -1.63 -6.84 22.09
C THR A 100 -2.79 -5.88 21.81
N LYS A 101 -2.71 -4.69 22.41
CA LYS A 101 -3.58 -3.53 22.12
C LYS A 101 -2.82 -2.40 21.44
N THR A 102 -1.54 -2.61 21.15
CA THR A 102 -0.67 -1.64 20.50
C THR A 102 -0.53 -1.93 19.01
N ALA A 103 -0.18 -0.88 18.27
CA ALA A 103 0.12 -0.98 16.85
C ALA A 103 1.37 -1.84 16.56
N PHE A 104 1.53 -2.35 15.34
CA PHE A 104 2.65 -3.23 14.92
C PHE A 104 4.04 -2.80 15.41
N SER A 105 4.63 -3.52 16.36
CA SER A 105 5.85 -3.16 17.08
C SER A 105 6.93 -4.25 16.92
N PRO A 106 8.19 -3.97 17.30
CA PRO A 106 9.18 -5.03 17.40
C PRO A 106 8.85 -6.10 18.46
N SER A 107 7.99 -5.77 19.43
CA SER A 107 7.56 -6.72 20.46
C SER A 107 6.39 -7.61 20.03
N ASN A 108 5.60 -7.20 19.03
CA ASN A 108 4.36 -7.90 18.66
C ASN A 108 4.31 -8.41 17.22
N LEU A 109 5.20 -7.97 16.31
CA LEU A 109 5.22 -8.40 14.92
C LEU A 109 6.65 -8.74 14.49
N ARG A 110 6.81 -9.87 13.81
CA ARG A 110 8.08 -10.35 13.26
C ARG A 110 7.86 -11.06 11.95
N VAL A 111 8.75 -10.83 10.99
CA VAL A 111 8.82 -11.60 9.74
C VAL A 111 10.20 -12.21 9.62
N THR A 112 10.27 -13.50 9.28
CA THR A 112 11.50 -14.24 9.07
C THR A 112 11.51 -14.85 7.68
N MET A 113 12.62 -14.70 6.96
CA MET A 113 12.79 -15.16 5.58
C MET A 113 14.26 -15.58 5.40
N GLY A 114 14.50 -16.89 5.30
CA GLY A 114 15.87 -17.43 5.42
C GLY A 114 16.51 -17.00 6.74
N ASP A 115 17.72 -16.44 6.67
CA ASP A 115 18.46 -15.93 7.83
C ASP A 115 18.07 -14.48 8.21
N VAL A 116 17.18 -13.85 7.44
CA VAL A 116 16.74 -12.47 7.67
C VAL A 116 15.58 -12.46 8.65
N VAL A 117 15.70 -11.65 9.70
CA VAL A 117 14.62 -11.34 10.64
C VAL A 117 14.33 -9.85 10.56
N TRP A 118 13.09 -9.51 10.21
CA TRP A 118 12.58 -8.15 10.22
C TRP A 118 11.56 -7.99 11.35
N THR A 119 11.61 -6.83 11.98
CA THR A 119 10.63 -6.35 12.94
C THR A 119 10.34 -4.88 12.65
N PRO A 120 9.10 -4.40 12.86
CA PRO A 120 8.79 -2.98 12.71
C PRO A 120 9.71 -2.14 13.60
N LYS A 121 10.22 -1.03 13.06
CA LYS A 121 10.94 -0.03 13.86
C LYS A 121 10.13 1.26 13.96
N PRO A 122 10.33 2.06 15.01
CA PRO A 122 9.86 3.44 15.00
C PRO A 122 10.43 4.18 13.78
N GLU A 123 9.58 4.80 12.97
CA GLU A 123 10.01 5.69 11.89
C GLU A 123 10.83 6.86 12.48
N GLY A 124 11.94 7.23 11.82
CA GLY A 124 13.02 8.08 12.35
C GLY A 124 14.15 7.31 13.06
N VAL A 125 13.92 6.05 13.48
CA VAL A 125 14.95 5.19 14.09
C VAL A 125 15.54 4.25 13.05
N GLY A 126 16.29 4.80 12.09
CA GLY A 126 17.24 4.05 11.27
C GLY A 126 16.70 2.79 10.59
N ASP A 127 15.43 2.80 10.18
CA ASP A 127 14.86 1.80 9.26
C ASP A 127 15.20 2.10 7.80
N ALA A 128 16.28 2.86 7.59
CA ALA A 128 17.04 2.75 6.37
C ALA A 128 17.51 1.30 6.29
N ASN A 129 16.70 0.46 5.64
CA ASN A 129 17.13 -0.77 5.02
C ASN A 129 18.41 -0.42 4.27
N LYS A 130 19.57 -0.63 4.91
CA LYS A 130 20.86 -0.10 4.41
C LYS A 130 21.26 -0.71 3.08
N GLY A 131 20.56 -1.79 2.71
CA GLY A 131 20.68 -2.42 1.40
C GLY A 131 19.66 -1.96 0.37
N ASN A 132 18.76 -1.02 0.70
CA ASN A 132 17.77 -0.50 -0.23
C ASN A 132 18.48 0.02 -1.48
N LEU A 133 18.01 -0.40 -2.65
CA LEU A 133 18.64 -0.05 -3.93
C LEU A 133 18.24 1.34 -4.43
N LEU A 134 17.79 2.20 -3.51
CA LEU A 134 17.34 3.56 -3.70
C LEU A 134 16.18 3.67 -4.69
N GLY A 135 15.47 4.80 -4.68
CA GLY A 135 14.34 5.00 -5.56
C GLY A 135 14.55 6.19 -6.47
N THR A 136 13.60 7.11 -6.46
CA THR A 136 13.55 8.24 -7.39
C THR A 136 13.23 9.53 -6.65
N VAL A 137 13.58 10.65 -7.27
CA VAL A 137 13.06 11.97 -6.92
C VAL A 137 12.10 12.45 -8.00
N ARG A 138 11.17 13.34 -7.63
CA ARG A 138 10.13 13.85 -8.52
C ARG A 138 10.67 14.80 -9.59
N THR A 139 11.71 15.56 -9.29
CA THR A 139 12.30 16.53 -10.23
C THR A 139 13.83 16.59 -10.08
N LEU A 140 14.50 16.93 -11.18
CA LEU A 140 15.93 17.28 -11.21
C LEU A 140 16.13 18.79 -11.40
N ASP A 141 15.06 19.58 -11.36
CA ASP A 141 15.13 21.02 -11.55
C ASP A 141 15.97 21.66 -10.43
N GLY A 142 16.93 22.49 -10.83
CA GLY A 142 17.87 23.14 -9.93
C GLY A 142 18.93 22.23 -9.32
N VAL A 143 19.03 20.97 -9.76
CA VAL A 143 20.14 20.09 -9.38
C VAL A 143 21.35 20.38 -10.28
N ASP A 144 22.43 20.88 -9.67
CA ASP A 144 23.74 21.02 -10.33
C ASP A 144 24.69 19.94 -9.81
N GLY A 145 24.92 18.91 -10.62
CA GLY A 145 25.83 17.80 -10.29
C GLY A 145 25.13 16.57 -9.69
N TRP A 146 25.76 15.97 -8.68
CA TRP A 146 25.34 14.70 -8.10
C TRP A 146 24.22 14.90 -7.06
N LEU A 147 23.24 14.00 -7.07
CA LEU A 147 22.13 13.99 -6.13
C LEU A 147 22.09 12.64 -5.40
N ASP A 148 22.10 12.66 -4.07
CA ASP A 148 21.89 11.46 -3.27
C ASP A 148 20.44 10.97 -3.42
N LEU A 149 20.24 9.67 -3.62
CA LEU A 149 18.90 9.09 -3.65
C LEU A 149 18.57 8.35 -2.34
N ASP A 150 19.48 8.37 -1.36
CA ASP A 150 19.16 8.03 0.01
C ASP A 150 18.39 9.18 0.65
N CYS A 151 17.09 8.97 0.88
CA CYS A 151 16.20 10.02 1.38
C CYS A 151 16.59 10.53 2.77
N ALA A 152 17.34 9.74 3.55
CA ALA A 152 17.87 10.16 4.85
C ALA A 152 18.97 11.23 4.73
N ASN A 153 19.62 11.33 3.56
CA ASN A 153 20.66 12.31 3.28
C ASN A 153 20.17 13.47 2.40
N GLN A 154 18.85 13.54 2.11
CA GLN A 154 18.30 14.59 1.26
C GLN A 154 17.88 15.83 2.05
N ASP A 155 18.52 16.95 1.74
CA ASP A 155 18.27 18.26 2.35
C ASP A 155 17.16 19.05 1.64
N ARG A 156 16.74 18.61 0.46
CA ARG A 156 15.68 19.22 -0.33
C ARG A 156 14.33 18.52 -0.18
N TYR A 157 13.46 19.14 0.63
CA TYR A 157 12.09 18.67 0.86
C TYR A 157 11.21 18.65 -0.41
N ASP A 158 11.51 19.47 -1.42
CA ASP A 158 10.71 19.58 -2.64
C ASP A 158 10.93 18.42 -3.63
N LEU A 159 11.95 17.59 -3.41
CA LEU A 159 12.30 16.47 -4.28
C LEU A 159 11.33 15.29 -4.18
N HIS A 160 10.54 15.19 -3.10
CA HIS A 160 9.67 14.04 -2.84
C HIS A 160 10.43 12.71 -3.00
N CYS A 161 11.55 12.58 -2.31
CA CYS A 161 12.39 11.39 -2.39
C CYS A 161 11.59 10.13 -1.98
N THR A 162 11.75 9.05 -2.74
CA THR A 162 11.20 7.74 -2.38
C THR A 162 12.30 6.70 -2.39
N TYR A 163 12.24 5.77 -1.43
CA TYR A 163 13.09 4.58 -1.45
C TYR A 163 12.65 3.57 -2.52
N GLY A 164 13.57 2.69 -2.88
CA GLY A 164 13.37 1.65 -3.88
C GLY A 164 12.54 0.48 -3.36
N LEU A 165 11.99 -0.28 -4.31
CA LEU A 165 11.19 -1.48 -4.05
C LEU A 165 12.03 -2.74 -3.84
N LEU A 166 13.37 -2.64 -4.00
CA LEU A 166 14.30 -3.75 -3.91
C LEU A 166 15.45 -3.41 -2.95
N SER A 167 16.07 -4.44 -2.40
CA SER A 167 17.15 -4.31 -1.42
C SER A 167 18.11 -5.49 -1.43
N THR A 168 19.40 -5.24 -1.18
CA THR A 168 20.42 -6.26 -0.95
C THR A 168 20.26 -7.01 0.37
N GLN A 169 19.37 -6.54 1.28
CA GLN A 169 18.99 -7.27 2.50
C GLN A 169 17.88 -8.31 2.24
N GLY A 170 17.37 -8.41 1.02
CA GLY A 170 16.37 -9.41 0.66
C GLY A 170 14.93 -9.06 1.02
N TYR A 171 14.63 -7.88 1.56
CA TYR A 171 13.24 -7.46 1.76
C TYR A 171 13.07 -5.95 1.57
N THR A 172 11.84 -5.51 1.35
CA THR A 172 11.41 -4.12 1.54
C THR A 172 10.05 -4.10 2.23
N VAL A 173 9.74 -2.99 2.89
CA VAL A 173 8.39 -2.73 3.43
C VAL A 173 7.89 -1.46 2.79
N VAL A 174 6.76 -1.55 2.09
CA VAL A 174 6.11 -0.40 1.47
C VAL A 174 4.97 0.06 2.35
N ASP A 175 5.01 1.35 2.74
CA ASP A 175 3.94 1.99 3.50
C ASP A 175 2.89 2.64 2.58
N ASP A 176 1.73 1.99 2.49
CA ASP A 176 0.54 2.42 1.73
C ASP A 176 -0.54 3.03 2.65
N THR A 177 -0.19 3.32 3.91
CA THR A 177 -1.04 3.98 4.90
C THR A 177 -1.53 5.34 4.39
N ASN A 178 -2.83 5.60 4.55
CA ASN A 178 -3.47 6.89 4.24
C ASN A 178 -3.23 7.40 2.80
N ARG A 179 -2.87 6.52 1.85
CA ARG A 179 -2.69 6.90 0.45
C ARG A 179 -4.04 7.13 -0.25
N PRO A 180 -4.10 7.98 -1.29
CA PRO A 180 -5.31 8.16 -2.09
C PRO A 180 -5.86 6.82 -2.61
N ARG A 181 -7.18 6.65 -2.49
CA ARG A 181 -7.89 5.44 -2.88
C ARG A 181 -8.84 5.73 -4.03
N PHE A 182 -8.92 4.83 -5.00
CA PHE A 182 -9.95 4.96 -6.03
C PHE A 182 -11.30 4.58 -5.44
N THR A 183 -12.27 5.49 -5.54
CA THR A 183 -13.63 5.32 -5.04
C THR A 183 -14.62 5.48 -6.19
N ALA A 184 -15.88 5.12 -5.94
CA ALA A 184 -16.93 5.45 -6.88
C ALA A 184 -17.07 6.99 -6.97
N PRO A 185 -17.19 7.58 -8.17
CA PRO A 185 -17.47 9.00 -8.27
C PRO A 185 -18.80 9.34 -7.59
N PRO A 186 -18.96 10.60 -7.12
CA PRO A 186 -20.25 11.12 -6.70
C PRO A 186 -21.33 10.84 -7.75
N GLU A 187 -22.56 10.57 -7.33
CA GLU A 187 -23.66 10.11 -8.20
C GLU A 187 -23.82 10.97 -9.47
N HIS A 188 -23.72 12.29 -9.33
CA HIS A 188 -23.83 13.23 -10.45
C HIS A 188 -22.69 13.16 -11.48
N MET A 189 -21.55 12.52 -11.15
CA MET A 189 -20.39 12.31 -12.04
C MET A 189 -20.28 10.87 -12.55
N GLN A 190 -21.07 9.93 -12.02
CA GLN A 190 -21.00 8.51 -12.43
C GLN A 190 -21.26 8.30 -13.93
N ALA A 191 -22.10 9.15 -14.54
CA ALA A 191 -22.42 9.08 -15.96
C ALA A 191 -21.26 9.47 -16.89
N MET A 192 -20.20 10.11 -16.39
CA MET A 192 -19.10 10.62 -17.22
C MET A 192 -17.96 9.62 -17.42
N GLY A 193 -17.96 8.49 -16.71
CA GLY A 193 -16.90 7.47 -16.82
C GLY A 193 -15.52 7.96 -16.36
N ILE A 194 -15.46 9.05 -15.60
CA ILE A 194 -14.23 9.61 -15.05
C ILE A 194 -13.88 8.83 -13.78
N GLY A 195 -12.66 8.30 -13.71
CA GLY A 195 -12.14 7.69 -12.49
C GLY A 195 -12.06 8.71 -11.36
N TRP A 196 -12.50 8.32 -10.17
CA TRP A 196 -12.50 9.18 -8.98
C TRP A 196 -11.57 8.61 -7.93
N TYR A 197 -10.98 9.49 -7.13
CA TYR A 197 -10.19 9.11 -5.99
C TYR A 197 -10.44 10.06 -4.83
N GLU A 198 -10.33 9.53 -3.63
CA GLU A 198 -10.48 10.28 -2.39
C GLU A 198 -9.24 10.08 -1.53
N ARG A 199 -8.83 11.15 -0.85
CA ARG A 199 -7.90 11.00 0.26
C ARG A 199 -8.70 10.46 1.45
N PRO A 200 -8.19 9.43 2.14
CA PRO A 200 -8.81 8.96 3.38
C PRO A 200 -9.03 10.14 4.32
N GLN A 201 -10.26 10.30 4.82
CA GLN A 201 -10.51 11.24 5.91
C GLN A 201 -9.88 10.64 7.16
N VAL A 202 -8.85 11.30 7.70
CA VAL A 202 -8.22 10.91 8.95
C VAL A 202 -8.71 11.85 10.03
N ASP A 203 -9.29 11.30 11.09
CA ASP A 203 -9.70 12.11 12.24
C ASP A 203 -8.45 12.67 12.94
N GLU A 204 -8.45 13.95 13.33
CA GLU A 204 -7.34 14.58 14.05
C GLU A 204 -7.21 13.97 15.46
N ALA A 205 -5.97 13.67 15.90
CA ALA A 205 -5.67 13.16 17.23
C ALA A 205 -6.02 14.17 18.33
N SER A 206 -6.58 13.73 19.47
CA SER A 206 -6.81 14.61 20.62
C SER A 206 -5.51 14.85 21.39
N ASP A 207 -5.44 15.95 22.15
CA ASP A 207 -4.27 16.27 22.97
C ASP A 207 -3.97 15.17 24.00
N GLU A 208 -5.00 14.56 24.59
CA GLU A 208 -4.83 13.46 25.55
C GLU A 208 -4.26 12.21 24.89
N GLU A 209 -4.68 11.93 23.66
CA GLU A 209 -4.18 10.81 22.87
C GLU A 209 -2.72 11.02 22.47
N CYS A 210 -2.36 12.24 22.09
CA CYS A 210 -0.98 12.60 21.80
C CYS A 210 -0.08 12.49 23.04
N ALA A 211 -0.56 12.94 24.19
CA ALA A 211 0.17 12.87 25.46
C ALA A 211 0.30 11.45 26.02
N ALA A 212 -0.58 10.52 25.63
CA ALA A 212 -0.56 9.13 26.09
C ALA A 212 0.61 8.31 25.52
N VAL A 213 1.20 8.75 24.39
CA VAL A 213 2.32 8.07 23.74
C VAL A 213 3.64 8.59 24.30
N LYS A 214 4.33 7.75 25.05
CA LYS A 214 5.66 8.11 25.58
C LYS A 214 6.65 8.31 24.44
N VAL A 215 7.60 9.22 24.64
CA VAL A 215 8.65 9.57 23.66
C VAL A 215 9.36 8.35 23.09
N GLU A 216 9.77 7.43 23.96
CA GLU A 216 10.47 6.19 23.61
C GLU A 216 9.58 5.18 22.84
N GLU A 217 8.27 5.37 22.87
CA GLU A 217 7.27 4.58 22.16
C GLU A 217 6.73 5.31 20.91
N ARG A 218 7.01 6.61 20.76
CA ARG A 218 6.63 7.40 19.59
C ARG A 218 7.26 6.77 18.35
N ARG A 219 6.45 6.66 17.30
CA ARG A 219 6.90 6.22 15.98
C ARG A 219 6.56 7.29 14.99
N GLY A 220 7.52 7.64 14.14
CA GLY A 220 7.32 8.58 13.04
C GLY A 220 6.01 8.31 12.31
N CYS A 221 5.36 9.37 11.84
CA CYS A 221 4.20 9.32 10.96
C CYS A 221 4.46 10.16 9.70
N GLY A 222 5.50 9.78 8.99
CA GLY A 222 6.11 10.56 7.92
C GLY A 222 7.60 10.77 8.15
N GLU A 223 8.21 11.44 7.18
CA GLU A 223 9.65 11.74 7.20
C GLU A 223 10.04 12.72 8.31
N ASP A 224 11.31 12.68 8.71
CA ASP A 224 11.85 13.51 9.81
C ASP A 224 11.67 15.02 9.56
N SER A 225 11.48 15.43 8.31
CA SER A 225 11.29 16.84 7.88
C SER A 225 9.82 17.19 7.56
N ILE A 226 8.86 16.35 7.96
CA ILE A 226 7.44 16.60 7.67
C ILE A 226 6.95 17.90 8.30
N VAL A 227 6.26 18.73 7.52
CA VAL A 227 5.65 19.96 8.03
C VAL A 227 4.43 19.64 8.93
N PRO A 228 4.15 20.44 9.96
CA PRO A 228 3.06 20.16 10.91
C PRO A 228 1.72 19.88 10.23
N LEU A 229 1.38 20.64 9.18
CA LEU A 229 0.13 20.49 8.44
C LEU A 229 0.01 19.11 7.77
N ASP A 230 1.10 18.60 7.20
CA ASP A 230 1.11 17.29 6.55
C ASP A 230 1.10 16.15 7.58
N CYS A 231 1.72 16.35 8.74
CA CYS A 231 1.65 15.41 9.86
C CYS A 231 0.21 15.29 10.40
N LEU A 232 -0.41 16.43 10.73
CA LEU A 232 -1.78 16.48 11.23
C LEU A 232 -2.77 15.96 10.17
N GLY A 233 -2.53 16.27 8.88
CA GLY A 233 -3.30 15.74 7.76
C GLY A 233 -3.21 14.22 7.56
N ARG A 234 -2.19 13.57 8.16
CA ARG A 234 -2.09 12.10 8.25
C ARG A 234 -2.80 11.54 9.49
N GLY A 235 -3.44 12.39 10.31
CA GLY A 235 -4.09 12.04 11.57
C GLY A 235 -3.11 11.69 12.69
N CYS A 236 -1.92 12.25 12.63
CA CYS A 236 -0.85 12.00 13.57
C CYS A 236 -0.64 13.18 14.51
N CYS A 237 0.04 12.94 15.62
CA CYS A 237 0.39 13.95 16.60
C CYS A 237 1.68 14.64 16.19
N TYR A 238 1.80 15.92 16.53
CA TYR A 238 2.97 16.72 16.22
C TYR A 238 3.50 17.47 17.45
N ASP A 239 4.82 17.55 17.60
CA ASP A 239 5.55 18.22 18.68
C ASP A 239 6.82 18.82 18.09
N GLU A 240 7.05 20.09 18.39
CA GLU A 240 8.22 20.84 17.92
C GLU A 240 9.45 20.62 18.80
N ASP A 241 9.32 19.89 19.92
CA ASP A 241 10.41 19.64 20.84
C ASP A 241 11.52 18.74 20.22
N PRO A 242 12.74 19.29 19.98
CA PRO A 242 13.81 18.58 19.30
C PRO A 242 14.49 17.49 20.17
N GLU A 243 14.18 17.41 21.47
CA GLU A 243 14.79 16.41 22.37
C GLU A 243 13.95 15.12 22.53
N SER A 244 12.77 15.02 21.90
CA SER A 244 11.75 14.02 22.25
C SER A 244 11.32 13.05 21.12
N GLY A 245 12.26 12.70 20.22
CA GLY A 245 12.04 11.68 19.19
C GLY A 245 11.44 12.24 17.90
N PRO A 246 10.71 11.45 17.09
CA PRO A 246 10.13 11.96 15.85
C PRO A 246 9.07 13.04 16.15
N SER A 247 9.22 14.21 15.52
CA SER A 247 8.33 15.37 15.68
C SER A 247 6.90 15.09 15.26
N CYS A 248 6.69 14.11 14.37
CA CYS A 248 5.39 13.63 13.96
C CYS A 248 5.22 12.15 14.35
N TRP A 249 4.19 11.77 15.13
CA TRP A 249 4.03 10.37 15.55
C TRP A 249 2.60 9.82 15.52
N TYR A 250 2.50 8.50 15.36
CA TYR A 250 1.24 7.76 15.41
C TYR A 250 0.69 7.63 16.84
N VAL A 251 -0.64 7.66 16.98
CA VAL A 251 -1.35 7.29 18.21
C VAL A 251 -1.75 5.80 18.20
N PRO A 252 -1.22 4.94 19.08
CA PRO A 252 -1.51 3.51 19.11
C PRO A 252 -2.95 3.17 19.50
N THR A 253 -3.61 4.01 20.31
CA THR A 253 -4.98 3.79 20.80
C THR A 253 -6.02 4.05 19.70
N ARG A 254 -5.64 4.72 18.61
CA ARG A 254 -6.52 4.95 17.49
C ARG A 254 -6.57 3.75 16.57
N SER A 255 -7.73 3.11 16.58
CA SER A 255 -8.24 2.30 15.47
C SER A 255 -8.39 3.08 14.15
N HIS A 256 -8.06 4.39 14.12
CA HIS A 256 -8.31 5.30 12.99
C HIS A 256 -7.11 5.55 12.09
N ALA A 257 -5.87 5.33 12.56
CA ALA A 257 -4.73 5.32 11.67
C ALA A 257 -4.71 3.95 10.98
N THR A 258 -5.36 3.85 9.82
CA THR A 258 -5.29 2.67 8.96
C THR A 258 -3.85 2.47 8.61
N ARG A 259 -3.15 1.53 9.23
CA ARG A 259 -1.82 1.18 8.72
C ARG A 259 -1.97 0.05 7.73
N ASP A 260 -1.31 0.22 6.60
CA ASP A 260 -1.37 -0.67 5.46
C ASP A 260 0.04 -0.85 4.90
N TRP A 261 0.69 -1.93 5.34
CA TRP A 261 2.06 -2.24 4.96
C TRP A 261 2.11 -3.45 4.04
N TYR A 262 3.01 -3.41 3.07
CA TYR A 262 3.33 -4.57 2.25
C TYR A 262 4.75 -5.01 2.58
N PHE A 263 4.88 -6.14 3.26
CA PHE A 263 6.17 -6.82 3.38
C PHE A 263 6.43 -7.56 2.07
N ILE A 264 7.53 -7.20 1.40
CA ILE A 264 7.95 -7.80 0.14
C ILE A 264 9.30 -8.47 0.40
N GLY A 265 9.27 -9.80 0.49
CA GLY A 265 10.45 -10.64 0.52
C GLY A 265 10.95 -10.90 -0.89
N HIS A 266 12.25 -10.79 -1.08
CA HIS A 266 12.95 -11.15 -2.31
C HIS A 266 14.24 -11.93 -2.03
N GLY A 267 14.59 -12.15 -0.77
CA GLY A 267 15.67 -13.02 -0.34
C GLY A 267 15.17 -14.44 -0.09
N SER A 268 16.08 -15.40 -0.24
CA SER A 268 15.85 -16.81 0.06
C SER A 268 17.17 -17.45 0.50
N PRO A 269 17.15 -18.68 1.05
CA PRO A 269 18.37 -19.45 1.28
C PRO A 269 19.24 -19.62 0.01
N ASP A 270 18.64 -19.57 -1.18
CA ASP A 270 19.32 -19.73 -2.46
C ASP A 270 19.85 -18.39 -3.04
N GLY A 271 19.68 -17.28 -2.31
CA GLY A 271 20.03 -15.93 -2.74
C GLY A 271 18.81 -15.03 -3.01
N ILE A 272 19.06 -13.86 -3.60
CA ILE A 272 18.04 -12.83 -3.85
C ILE A 272 17.46 -12.97 -5.27
N ASP A 273 16.13 -13.11 -5.38
CA ASP A 273 15.40 -13.16 -6.65
C ASP A 273 14.68 -11.84 -6.98
N TYR A 274 15.44 -10.83 -7.40
CA TYR A 274 14.86 -9.55 -7.81
C TYR A 274 13.83 -9.66 -8.95
N LYS A 275 14.01 -10.60 -9.88
CA LYS A 275 13.14 -10.72 -11.06
C LYS A 275 11.80 -11.35 -10.69
N GLY A 276 11.83 -12.40 -9.87
CA GLY A 276 10.62 -13.02 -9.32
C GLY A 276 9.78 -12.01 -8.57
N THR A 277 10.41 -11.20 -7.73
CA THR A 277 9.73 -10.16 -6.96
C THR A 277 9.13 -9.07 -7.83
N LEU A 278 9.88 -8.50 -8.79
CA LEU A 278 9.30 -7.52 -9.72
C LEU A 278 8.11 -8.10 -10.51
N LYS A 279 8.16 -9.39 -10.86
CA LYS A 279 7.04 -10.09 -11.48
C LYS A 279 5.86 -10.23 -10.52
N ALA A 280 6.07 -10.60 -9.26
CA ALA A 280 5.04 -10.67 -8.23
C ALA A 280 4.39 -9.30 -8.00
N MET A 281 5.20 -8.24 -7.88
CA MET A 281 4.75 -6.85 -7.73
C MET A 281 3.87 -6.41 -8.89
N SER A 282 4.23 -6.73 -10.13
CA SER A 282 3.40 -6.40 -11.30
C SER A 282 1.98 -7.02 -11.26
N LYS A 283 1.77 -8.10 -10.50
CA LYS A 283 0.42 -8.66 -10.30
C LYS A 283 -0.44 -7.75 -9.44
N MET A 284 0.15 -7.03 -8.49
CA MET A 284 -0.56 -6.14 -7.55
C MET A 284 -0.65 -4.71 -8.08
N MET A 285 0.48 -4.18 -8.56
CA MET A 285 0.62 -2.79 -9.00
C MET A 285 0.14 -2.57 -10.45
N GLY A 286 -0.06 -3.65 -11.20
CA GLY A 286 -0.43 -3.62 -12.60
C GLY A 286 0.74 -3.91 -13.53
N LYS A 287 0.40 -4.27 -14.77
CA LYS A 287 1.38 -4.60 -15.80
C LYS A 287 2.04 -3.33 -16.33
N ILE A 288 3.37 -3.33 -16.41
CA ILE A 288 4.12 -2.28 -17.08
C ILE A 288 3.90 -2.45 -18.59
N PRO A 289 3.28 -1.47 -19.27
CA PRO A 289 3.07 -1.57 -20.71
C PRO A 289 4.41 -1.48 -21.45
N LEU A 290 4.53 -2.23 -22.55
CA LEU A 290 5.62 -2.01 -23.47
C LEU A 290 5.40 -0.64 -24.14
N LEU A 291 6.44 0.20 -24.10
CA LEU A 291 6.37 1.47 -24.82
C LEU A 291 6.26 1.18 -26.33
N PRO A 292 5.60 2.06 -27.09
CA PRO A 292 5.57 1.94 -28.54
C PRO A 292 6.99 1.88 -29.12
N ARG A 293 7.20 1.10 -30.17
CA ARG A 293 8.53 0.86 -30.74
C ARG A 293 9.32 2.14 -31.06
N TYR A 294 8.63 3.19 -31.50
CA TYR A 294 9.26 4.47 -31.84
C TYR A 294 9.83 5.21 -30.61
N ALA A 295 9.32 4.95 -29.40
CA ALA A 295 9.82 5.58 -28.18
C ALA A 295 11.25 5.14 -27.80
N TYR A 296 11.73 4.04 -28.39
CA TYR A 296 13.11 3.57 -28.25
C TYR A 296 14.05 4.12 -29.33
N GLY A 297 13.55 4.96 -30.25
CA GLY A 297 14.34 5.64 -31.29
C GLY A 297 14.93 6.97 -30.81
N GLY A 298 15.60 7.68 -31.71
CA GLY A 298 16.07 9.04 -31.41
C GLY A 298 14.90 10.02 -31.26
N GLY A 299 14.93 10.84 -30.21
CA GLY A 299 14.00 11.95 -30.01
C GLY A 299 14.64 13.28 -30.40
N ASP A 300 13.93 14.10 -31.16
CA ASP A 300 14.22 15.53 -31.33
C ASP A 300 13.16 16.31 -30.55
N SER A 301 13.59 17.32 -29.79
CA SER A 301 12.73 18.15 -28.95
C SER A 301 13.17 19.61 -29.07
N ARG A 302 12.21 20.53 -29.12
CA ARG A 302 12.44 21.98 -29.16
C ARG A 302 11.53 22.67 -28.16
N TYR A 303 12.08 23.66 -27.47
CA TYR A 303 11.35 24.56 -26.56
C TYR A 303 10.85 25.79 -27.31
#